data_AF-A0A5C1DNA3-F1
#
_entry.id   AF-A0A5C1DNA3-F1
#
_cell.length_a   1.000
_cell.length_b   1.000
_cell.length_c   1.000
_cell.angle_alpha   90.00
_cell.angle_beta   90.00
_cell.angle_gamma   90.00
#
_symmetry.space_group_name_H-M   'P 1'
#
loop_
_entity.id
_entity.type
_entity.pdbx_description
1 polymer ?
#
loop_
_entity_poly.entity_id
_entity_poly.type
_entity_poly.pdbx_seq_one_letter_code
_entity_poly.pdbx_strand_id
1 'polypeptide(L)'
;MTAQPRRVVYAFPHAGGSAALYRAWQAESWDDGLLVPVEMPGRGLRIRMPAMESLPELTAWLADQLCGPAREAGAGRGRVGDLRP
;
A
#
# COMPACT_ATOMS: atom_id res chain seq x y z
N MET A 1 23.18 6.84 1.23
CA MET A 1 22.64 5.94 2.25
C MET A 1 21.14 6.19 2.34
N THR A 2 20.30 5.30 1.81
CA THR A 2 18.86 5.36 2.11
C THR A 2 18.69 4.80 3.52
N ALA A 3 18.38 5.67 4.48
CA ALA A 3 18.03 5.24 5.83
C ALA A 3 16.81 4.31 5.74
N GLN A 4 16.85 3.19 6.46
CA GLN A 4 15.68 2.31 6.57
C GLN A 4 14.57 3.06 7.34
N PRO A 5 13.31 3.01 6.89
CA PRO A 5 12.22 3.69 7.58
C PRO A 5 12.08 3.12 9.00
N ARG A 6 12.03 4.00 10.01
CA ARG A 6 11.89 3.57 11.41
C ARG A 6 10.44 3.21 11.75
N ARG A 7 9.48 3.61 10.91
CA ARG A 7 8.04 3.41 11.10
C ARG A 7 7.37 3.07 9.77
N VAL A 8 6.43 2.13 9.81
CA VAL A 8 5.56 1.79 8.67
C VAL A 8 4.12 2.08 9.07
N VAL A 9 3.39 2.81 8.23
CA VAL A 9 1.98 3.13 8.41
C VAL A 9 1.19 2.41 7.34
N TYR A 10 0.38 1.43 7.74
CA TYR A 10 -0.55 0.75 6.84
C TYR A 10 -1.88 1.50 6.80
N ALA A 11 -2.29 1.94 5.62
CA ALA A 11 -3.51 2.73 5.45
C ALA A 11 -4.61 1.92 4.77
N PHE A 12 -5.70 1.68 5.51
CA PHE A 12 -6.85 0.90 5.04
C PHE A 12 -7.94 1.84 4.52
N PRO A 13 -8.34 1.73 3.24
CA PRO A 13 -9.41 2.54 2.70
C PRO A 13 -10.76 2.18 3.33
N HIS A 14 -11.69 3.13 3.34
CA HIS A 14 -13.08 2.86 3.72
C HIS A 14 -13.77 1.91 2.71
N ALA A 15 -14.97 1.42 3.05
CA ALA A 15 -15.77 0.58 2.18
C ALA A 15 -15.98 1.22 0.80
N GLY A 16 -15.74 0.45 -0.27
CA GLY A 16 -15.81 0.94 -1.66
C GLY A 16 -14.57 1.68 -2.16
N GLY A 17 -13.64 2.05 -1.27
CA GLY A 17 -12.38 2.68 -1.62
C GLY A 17 -11.31 1.71 -2.13
N SER A 18 -10.16 2.28 -2.51
CA SER A 18 -8.96 1.53 -2.92
C SER A 18 -7.70 2.19 -2.37
N ALA A 19 -6.56 1.52 -2.48
CA ALA A 19 -5.26 2.06 -2.11
C ALA A 19 -4.94 3.40 -2.80
N ALA A 20 -5.56 3.68 -3.95
CA ALA A 20 -5.35 4.89 -4.72
C ALA A 20 -5.73 6.19 -3.98
N LEU A 21 -6.61 6.11 -2.96
CA LEU A 21 -6.99 7.26 -2.13
C LEU A 21 -5.77 7.93 -1.45
N TYR A 22 -4.71 7.16 -1.22
CA TYR A 22 -3.52 7.60 -0.50
C TYR A 22 -2.36 8.02 -1.41
N ARG A 23 -2.54 8.07 -2.73
CA ARG A 23 -1.45 8.40 -3.68
C ARG A 23 -0.80 9.76 -3.41
N ALA A 24 -1.61 10.77 -3.07
CA ALA A 24 -1.10 12.10 -2.74
C ALA A 24 -0.20 12.04 -1.50
N TRP A 25 -0.66 11.38 -0.44
CA TRP A 25 0.09 11.24 0.82
C TRP A 25 1.34 10.37 0.65
N GLN A 26 1.32 9.37 -0.23
CA GLN A 26 2.52 8.59 -0.55
C GLN A 26 3.60 9.41 -1.28
N ALA A 27 3.20 10.45 -2.03
CA ALA A 27 4.12 11.32 -2.74
C ALA A 27 4.77 12.39 -1.84
N GLU A 28 4.19 12.62 -0.66
CA GLU A 28 4.74 13.51 0.37
C GLU A 28 6.01 12.92 0.99
N SER A 29 6.86 13.79 1.56
CA SER A 29 8.03 13.35 2.31
C SER A 29 7.63 12.95 3.73
N TRP A 30 7.97 11.74 4.14
CA TRP A 30 7.77 11.23 5.50
C TRP A 30 9.14 11.15 6.17
N ASP A 31 9.37 11.95 7.21
CA ASP A 31 10.70 12.12 7.84
C ASP A 31 11.42 10.79 8.11
N ASP A 32 10.76 9.89 8.86
CA ASP A 32 11.26 8.56 9.23
C ASP A 32 10.23 7.45 8.97
N GLY A 33 9.25 7.74 8.12
CA GLY A 33 8.06 6.93 7.92
C GLY A 33 7.93 6.40 6.50
N LEU A 34 7.18 5.31 6.37
CA LEU A 34 6.76 4.79 5.09
C LEU A 34 5.25 4.54 5.12
N LEU A 35 4.52 5.21 4.22
CA LEU A 35 3.10 4.96 4.02
C LEU A 35 2.90 3.81 3.04
N VAL A 36 2.21 2.77 3.48
CA VAL A 36 1.84 1.59 2.69
C VAL A 36 0.31 1.47 2.63
N PRO A 37 -0.31 2.02 1.59
CA PRO A 37 -1.74 1.82 1.33
C PRO A 37 -2.05 0.36 1.08
N VAL A 38 -3.09 -0.15 1.74
CA VAL A 38 -3.51 -1.54 1.61
C VAL A 38 -4.54 -1.66 0.49
N GLU A 39 -4.21 -2.45 -0.54
CA GLU A 39 -5.14 -2.73 -1.64
C GLU A 39 -6.03 -3.92 -1.29
N MET A 40 -7.35 -3.70 -1.25
CA MET A 40 -8.32 -4.71 -0.84
C MET A 40 -8.67 -5.65 -2.01
N PRO A 41 -8.94 -6.95 -1.74
CA PRO A 41 -9.47 -7.85 -2.77
C PRO A 41 -10.78 -7.31 -3.37
N GLY A 42 -10.94 -7.38 -4.69
CA GLY A 42 -12.08 -6.82 -5.40
C GLY A 42 -12.07 -5.29 -5.53
N ARG A 43 -10.94 -4.62 -5.24
CA ARG A 43 -10.79 -3.15 -5.37
C ARG A 43 -9.47 -2.80 -6.08
N GLY A 44 -9.45 -1.62 -6.70
CA GLY A 44 -8.24 -1.05 -7.32
C GLY A 44 -7.50 -2.05 -8.21
N LEU A 45 -6.21 -2.25 -7.95
CA LEU A 45 -5.36 -3.19 -8.69
C LEU A 45 -5.76 -4.66 -8.51
N ARG A 46 -6.54 -4.98 -7.48
CA ARG A 46 -7.06 -6.32 -7.17
C ARG A 46 -8.53 -6.48 -7.58
N ILE A 47 -9.04 -5.67 -8.52
CA ILE A 47 -10.45 -5.72 -8.96
C ILE A 47 -10.88 -7.10 -9.51
N ARG A 48 -9.95 -7.88 -10.06
CA ARG A 48 -10.20 -9.25 -10.58
C ARG A 48 -10.18 -10.33 -9.50
N MET A 49 -9.73 -10.00 -8.29
CA MET A 49 -9.78 -10.92 -7.16
C MET A 49 -11.17 -10.89 -6.55
N PRO A 50 -11.80 -12.04 -6.25
CA PRO A 50 -13.07 -12.07 -5.52
C PRO A 50 -12.96 -11.31 -4.19
N ALA A 51 -13.98 -10.53 -3.86
CA ALA A 51 -14.07 -9.93 -2.53
C ALA A 51 -14.31 -11.04 -1.50
N MET A 52 -13.63 -10.95 -0.36
CA MET A 52 -13.89 -11.82 0.79
C MET A 52 -15.21 -11.41 1.43
N GLU A 53 -16.04 -12.38 1.78
CA GLU A 53 -17.41 -12.14 2.26
C GLU A 53 -17.49 -12.05 3.80
N SER A 54 -16.37 -12.29 4.49
CA SER A 54 -16.30 -12.22 5.94
C SER A 54 -15.09 -11.45 6.44
N LEU A 55 -15.28 -10.71 7.54
CA LEU A 55 -14.19 -9.99 8.21
C LEU A 55 -13.08 -10.93 8.72
N PRO A 56 -13.37 -12.11 9.33
CA PRO A 56 -12.32 -13.02 9.78
C PRO A 56 -11.41 -13.49 8.64
N GLU A 57 -11.98 -13.93 7.51
CA GLU A 57 -11.22 -14.34 6.33
C GLU A 57 -10.34 -13.20 5.81
N LEU A 58 -10.91 -12.00 5.71
CA LEU A 58 -10.18 -10.81 5.29
C LEU A 58 -9.02 -10.48 6.23
N THR A 59 -9.24 -10.52 7.54
CA THR A 59 -8.18 -10.20 8.51
C THR A 59 -7.06 -11.25 8.52
N ALA A 60 -7.38 -12.54 8.39
CA ALA A 60 -6.38 -13.59 8.30
C ALA A 60 -5.49 -13.40 7.06
N TRP A 61 -6.11 -13.18 5.90
CA TRP A 61 -5.38 -12.93 4.66
C TRP A 61 -4.53 -11.65 4.74
N LEU A 62 -5.06 -10.59 5.35
CA LEU A 62 -4.28 -9.36 5.57
C LEU A 62 -3.10 -9.60 6.51
N ALA A 63 -3.28 -10.36 7.59
CA ALA A 63 -2.20 -10.70 8.50
C ALA A 63 -1.06 -11.45 7.79
N ASP A 64 -1.38 -12.43 6.95
CA ASP A 64 -0.40 -13.16 6.15
C ASP A 64 0.37 -12.23 5.19
N GLN A 65 -0.34 -11.30 4.56
CA GLN A 65 0.24 -10.36 3.60
C GLN A 65 1.10 -9.28 4.25
N LEU A 66 0.74 -8.82 5.45
CA LEU A 66 1.39 -7.70 6.14
C LEU A 66 2.50 -8.16 7.08
N CYS A 67 2.39 -9.35 7.67
CA CYS A 67 3.37 -9.91 8.61
C CYS A 67 4.39 -10.85 7.95
N GLY A 68 4.22 -11.17 6.65
CA GLY A 68 5.27 -11.84 5.86
C GLY A 68 6.58 -11.03 5.81
N PRO A 69 7.72 -11.63 5.40
CA PRO A 69 9.01 -10.93 5.37
C PRO A 69 8.83 -9.64 4.57
N ALA A 70 9.03 -8.50 5.25
CA ALA A 70 8.74 -7.16 4.77
C ALA A 70 9.20 -7.01 3.32
N ARG A 71 8.26 -7.15 2.38
CA ARG A 71 8.58 -7.07 0.96
C ARG A 71 8.95 -5.62 0.72
N GLU A 72 10.20 -5.42 0.29
CA GLU A 72 10.84 -4.17 -0.09
C GLU A 72 9.81 -3.12 -0.53
N ALA A 73 9.34 -2.32 0.41
CA ALA A 73 8.40 -1.25 0.15
C ALA A 73 9.10 -0.02 -0.48
N GLY A 74 10.12 -0.27 -1.31
CA GLY A 74 11.00 0.74 -1.89
C GLY A 74 11.34 0.55 -3.37
N ALA A 75 11.01 -0.59 -4.01
CA ALA A 75 11.41 -0.84 -5.40
C ALA A 75 10.52 -0.18 -6.46
N GLY A 76 9.89 0.95 -6.12
CA GLY A 76 8.94 1.66 -6.97
C GLY A 76 9.10 3.18 -6.95
N ARG A 77 10.27 3.73 -6.58
CA ARG A 77 10.56 5.15 -6.88
C ARG A 77 10.95 5.28 -8.36
N GLY A 78 10.00 5.02 -9.25
CA GLY A 78 10.08 5.54 -10.62
C GLY A 78 10.12 7.06 -10.50
N ARG A 79 11.26 7.67 -10.82
CA ARG A 79 11.34 9.11 -10.98
C ARG A 79 10.38 9.47 -12.12
N VAL A 80 9.23 10.06 -11.81
CA VAL A 80 8.47 10.84 -12.80
C VAL A 80 9.22 12.16 -12.93
N GLY A 81 10.33 12.10 -13.65
CA GLY A 81 11.09 13.23 -14.16
C GLY A 81 11.51 12.82 -15.56
N ASP A 82 11.31 13.72 -16.51
CA ASP A 82 11.69 13.61 -17.93
C ASP A 82 10.71 12.90 -18.86
N LEU A 83 9.51 13.49 -19.00
CA LEU A 83 8.82 13.55 -20.29
C LEU A 83 8.33 14.99 -20.56
N ARG A 84 9.26 15.81 -21.05
CA ARG A 84 9.02 16.89 -22.03
C ARG A 84 10.09 16.72 -23.10
N PRO A 85 9.73 16.84 -24.38
CA PRO A 85 9.43 18.14 -24.98
C PRO A 85 7.95 18.34 -25.32
#